data_AF-A0A5J5GGI0-F1
#
_entry.id   AF-A0A5J5GGI0-F1
#
_cell.length_a   1.000
_cell.length_b   1.000
_cell.length_c   1.000
_cell.angle_alpha   90.00
_cell.angle_beta   90.00
_cell.angle_gamma   90.00
#
_symmetry.space_group_name_H-M   'P 1'
#
loop_
_entity.id
_entity.type
_entity.pdbx_description
1 polymer ?
#
loop_
_entity_poly.entity_id
_entity_poly.type
_entity_poly.pdbx_seq_one_letter_code
_entity_poly.pdbx_strand_id
1 'polypeptide(L)'
;MILNKTIIEKAKSVAVRAGGYLTVDLFNRNRGDLPVWETLKKTYDINFSEFLKECEILDKEQYTIKKNRTNAISNLKLLALEHGEVSKVLYDKSGYSPSSDYISKHYGWEDMCKTANVKIVGGYITLDAALDDLKKSIKELGYVPTSKEYESLRLKPTVDALKKFNVTWTVAMRKAGFSPYGQSVSVKDKICIEHNCYRQFTPSFEGDKFCEECFKKYRAEVVRALKSFDYSALVEICKKFIYTNPSQSVFFNAIGSELNKLKI
;
A
#
# COMPACT_ATOMS: atom_id res chain seq x y z
N MET A 1 47.25 13.82 -8.24
CA MET A 1 47.39 15.06 -9.03
C MET A 1 46.12 15.87 -8.86
N ILE A 2 46.20 17.20 -8.73
CA ILE A 2 45.03 18.05 -8.44
C ILE A 2 44.66 18.82 -9.72
N LEU A 3 43.48 18.53 -10.28
CA LEU A 3 42.93 19.34 -11.37
C LEU A 3 42.60 20.74 -10.86
N ASN A 4 42.83 21.74 -11.71
CA ASN A 4 42.46 23.12 -11.39
C ASN A 4 40.93 23.21 -11.20
N LYS A 5 40.48 23.82 -10.09
CA LYS A 5 39.06 23.99 -9.78
C LYS A 5 38.26 24.62 -10.93
N THR A 6 38.84 25.58 -11.64
CA THR A 6 38.24 26.21 -12.81
C THR A 6 38.00 25.21 -13.94
N ILE A 7 38.91 24.25 -14.15
CA ILE A 7 38.74 23.20 -15.16
C ILE A 7 37.61 22.25 -14.74
N ILE A 8 37.55 21.87 -13.46
CA ILE A 8 36.50 20.99 -12.93
C ILE A 8 35.12 21.63 -13.14
N GLU A 9 34.94 22.89 -12.74
CA GLU A 9 33.65 23.58 -12.88
C GLU A 9 33.25 23.77 -14.35
N LYS A 10 34.21 24.11 -15.23
CA LYS A 10 33.94 24.18 -16.67
C LYS A 10 33.58 22.81 -17.24
N ALA A 11 34.27 21.74 -16.85
CA ALA A 11 33.95 20.39 -17.29
C ALA A 11 32.56 19.94 -16.85
N LYS A 12 32.15 20.26 -15.61
CA LYS A 12 30.78 20.04 -15.12
C LYS A 12 29.75 20.79 -15.99
N SER A 13 30.02 22.06 -16.33
CA SER A 13 29.16 22.84 -17.23
C SER A 13 29.08 22.22 -18.64
N VAL A 14 30.19 21.71 -19.17
CA VAL A 14 30.22 20.98 -20.45
C VAL A 14 29.36 19.72 -20.38
N ALA A 15 29.44 18.95 -19.28
CA ALA A 15 28.60 17.77 -19.08
C ALA A 15 27.11 18.11 -19.07
N VAL A 16 26.71 19.17 -18.36
CA VAL A 16 25.31 19.64 -18.35
C VAL A 16 24.83 20.00 -19.76
N ARG A 17 25.63 20.75 -20.53
CA ARG A 17 25.29 21.09 -21.94
C ARG A 17 25.20 19.86 -22.84
N ALA A 18 26.03 18.85 -22.60
CA ALA A 18 26.04 17.60 -23.36
C ALA A 18 24.94 16.60 -22.94
N GLY A 19 24.07 16.95 -22.00
CA GLY A 19 22.95 16.12 -21.55
C GLY A 19 23.19 15.35 -20.24
N GLY A 20 24.27 15.64 -19.52
CA GLY A 20 24.54 15.16 -18.16
C GLY A 20 25.59 14.05 -18.04
N TYR A 21 26.22 13.64 -19.14
CA TYR A 21 27.37 12.73 -19.17
C TYR A 21 28.35 13.17 -20.25
N LEU A 22 29.55 12.61 -20.24
CA LEU A 22 30.55 12.91 -21.26
C LEU A 22 31.20 11.66 -21.84
N THR A 23 31.43 11.73 -23.16
CA THR A 23 32.43 10.94 -23.88
C THR A 23 33.50 11.91 -24.39
N VAL A 24 34.64 11.41 -24.87
CA VAL A 24 35.69 12.26 -25.45
C VAL A 24 35.13 13.14 -26.58
N ASP A 25 34.30 12.57 -27.44
CA ASP A 25 33.65 13.30 -28.54
C ASP A 25 32.69 14.38 -28.04
N LEU A 26 31.83 14.06 -27.06
CA LEU A 26 30.90 15.02 -26.48
C LEU A 26 31.64 16.15 -25.78
N PHE A 27 32.70 15.83 -25.04
CA PHE A 27 33.56 16.83 -24.41
C PHE A 27 34.15 17.76 -25.48
N ASN A 28 34.83 17.22 -26.49
CA ASN A 28 35.48 18.03 -27.53
C ASN A 28 34.51 18.90 -28.31
N ARG A 29 33.28 18.42 -28.58
CA ARG A 29 32.22 19.19 -29.25
C ARG A 29 31.65 20.32 -28.38
N ASN A 30 31.60 20.14 -27.05
CA ASN A 30 30.93 21.06 -26.13
C ASN A 30 31.88 21.85 -25.21
N ARG A 31 33.20 21.66 -25.36
CA ARG A 31 34.25 22.18 -24.45
C ARG A 31 34.27 23.70 -24.29
N GLY A 32 33.77 24.44 -25.27
CA GLY A 32 33.88 25.90 -25.30
C GLY A 32 35.34 26.33 -25.38
N ASP A 33 35.82 27.03 -24.35
CA ASP A 33 37.18 27.55 -24.25
C ASP A 33 38.18 26.58 -23.59
N LEU A 34 37.72 25.46 -23.03
CA LEU A 34 38.61 24.43 -22.48
C LEU A 34 39.47 23.81 -23.59
N PRO A 35 40.72 23.39 -23.33
CA PRO A 35 41.54 22.67 -24.31
C PRO A 35 40.89 21.37 -24.78
N VAL A 36 41.27 20.88 -25.97
CA VAL A 36 40.87 19.55 -26.44
C VAL A 36 41.37 18.47 -25.48
N TRP A 37 40.64 17.36 -25.41
CA TRP A 37 40.94 16.27 -24.47
C TRP A 37 42.40 15.79 -24.54
N GLU A 38 42.96 15.62 -25.73
CA GLU A 38 44.36 15.18 -25.89
C GLU A 38 45.37 16.13 -25.27
N THR A 39 45.10 17.44 -25.25
CA THR A 39 45.93 18.42 -24.56
C THR A 39 45.83 18.22 -23.05
N LEU A 40 44.61 18.11 -22.51
CA LEU A 40 44.39 17.89 -21.08
C LEU A 40 45.02 16.56 -20.61
N LYS A 41 44.82 15.49 -21.36
CA LYS A 41 45.42 14.17 -21.12
C LYS A 41 46.94 14.25 -21.00
N LYS A 42 47.61 15.00 -21.89
CA LYS A 42 49.08 15.17 -21.84
C LYS A 42 49.52 16.09 -20.70
N THR A 43 48.82 17.19 -20.47
CA THR A 43 49.17 18.17 -19.42
C THR A 43 49.03 17.57 -18.02
N TYR A 44 48.03 16.71 -17.85
CA TYR A 44 47.64 16.16 -16.55
C TYR A 44 47.89 14.65 -16.45
N ASP A 45 48.48 14.00 -17.45
CA ASP A 45 48.76 12.55 -17.45
C ASP A 45 47.63 11.68 -16.86
N ILE A 46 46.39 11.93 -17.30
CA ILE A 46 45.17 11.35 -16.71
C ILE A 46 44.31 10.73 -17.80
N ASN A 47 43.72 9.57 -17.54
CA ASN A 47 42.77 8.96 -18.48
C ASN A 47 41.37 9.59 -18.36
N PHE A 48 40.51 9.37 -19.36
CA PHE A 48 39.22 10.07 -19.41
C PHE A 48 38.30 9.64 -18.27
N SER A 49 38.33 8.37 -17.86
CA SER A 49 37.50 7.86 -16.76
C SER A 49 37.91 8.47 -15.42
N GLU A 50 39.21 8.57 -15.16
CA GLU A 50 39.76 9.26 -13.99
C GLU A 50 39.40 10.75 -14.00
N PHE A 51 39.52 11.41 -15.16
CA PHE A 51 39.11 12.81 -15.31
C PHE A 51 37.62 13.02 -14.98
N LEU A 52 36.74 12.14 -15.48
CA LEU A 52 35.31 12.19 -15.13
C LEU A 52 35.10 12.00 -13.63
N LYS A 53 35.81 11.06 -13.01
CA LYS A 53 35.72 10.80 -11.56
C LYS A 53 36.18 11.99 -10.73
N GLU A 54 37.33 12.59 -11.05
CA GLU A 54 37.85 13.80 -10.39
C GLU A 54 36.91 14.99 -10.56
N CYS A 55 36.20 15.07 -11.68
CA CYS A 55 35.19 16.09 -11.92
C CYS A 55 33.80 15.73 -11.39
N GLU A 56 33.61 14.57 -10.77
CA GLU A 56 32.29 14.05 -10.33
C GLU A 56 31.25 14.01 -11.47
N ILE A 57 31.71 13.74 -12.70
CA ILE A 57 30.87 13.61 -13.90
C ILE A 57 30.61 12.13 -14.15
N LEU A 58 29.36 11.80 -14.45
CA LEU A 58 28.99 10.42 -14.79
C LEU A 58 29.49 10.07 -16.19
N ASP A 59 29.98 8.83 -16.35
CA ASP A 59 30.13 8.26 -17.67
C ASP A 59 28.77 7.90 -18.29
N LYS A 60 28.78 7.47 -19.56
CA LYS A 60 27.57 7.13 -20.30
C LYS A 60 26.76 6.02 -19.64
N GLU A 61 27.42 5.00 -19.11
CA GLU A 61 26.76 3.84 -18.50
C GLU A 61 26.13 4.22 -17.16
N GLN A 62 26.90 4.87 -16.29
CA GLN A 62 26.43 5.37 -15.00
C GLN A 62 25.26 6.35 -15.16
N TYR A 63 25.35 7.26 -16.15
CA TYR A 63 24.25 8.17 -16.47
C TYR A 63 23.00 7.41 -16.92
N THR A 64 23.16 6.42 -17.80
CA THR A 64 22.05 5.61 -18.30
C THR A 64 21.37 4.85 -17.16
N ILE A 65 22.16 4.24 -16.25
CA ILE A 65 21.65 3.56 -15.06
C ILE A 65 20.91 4.54 -14.14
N LYS A 66 21.44 5.73 -13.90
CA LYS A 66 20.77 6.75 -13.06
C LYS A 66 19.46 7.22 -13.70
N LYS A 67 19.48 7.52 -15.00
CA LYS A 67 18.29 7.95 -15.77
C LYS A 67 17.21 6.88 -15.78
N ASN A 68 17.58 5.63 -16.07
CA ASN A 68 16.66 4.49 -16.08
C ASN A 68 16.04 4.25 -14.71
N ARG A 69 16.79 4.43 -13.62
CA ARG A 69 16.26 4.36 -12.25
C ARG A 69 15.18 5.42 -12.01
N THR A 70 15.45 6.67 -12.37
CA THR A 70 14.47 7.78 -12.22
C THR A 70 13.20 7.52 -13.04
N ASN A 71 13.35 7.06 -14.29
CA ASN A 71 12.22 6.72 -15.15
C ASN A 71 11.40 5.57 -14.57
N ALA A 72 12.04 4.49 -14.12
CA ALA A 72 11.37 3.35 -13.52
C ALA A 72 10.53 3.75 -12.29
N ILE A 73 11.06 4.58 -11.39
CA ILE A 73 10.29 5.09 -10.22
C ILE A 73 9.06 5.87 -10.68
N SER A 74 9.23 6.74 -11.68
CA SER A 74 8.14 7.58 -12.19
C SER A 74 7.05 6.74 -12.85
N ASN A 75 7.45 5.78 -13.69
CA ASN A 75 6.55 4.86 -14.39
C ASN A 75 5.76 3.98 -13.39
N LEU A 76 6.44 3.46 -12.36
CA LEU A 76 5.79 2.68 -11.29
C LEU A 76 4.72 3.50 -10.56
N LYS A 77 5.00 4.78 -10.26
CA LYS A 77 4.01 5.68 -9.64
C LYS A 77 2.81 5.95 -10.54
N LEU A 78 3.05 6.20 -11.84
CA LEU A 78 1.97 6.40 -12.81
C LEU A 78 1.07 5.16 -12.88
N LEU A 79 1.67 3.97 -12.96
CA LEU A 79 0.95 2.72 -13.04
C LEU A 79 0.14 2.43 -11.77
N ALA A 80 0.69 2.77 -10.60
CA ALA A 80 -0.02 2.68 -9.32
C ALA A 80 -1.19 3.69 -9.21
N LEU A 81 -1.08 4.88 -9.79
CA LEU A 81 -2.18 5.84 -9.84
C LEU A 81 -3.32 5.34 -10.74
N GLU A 82 -2.99 4.67 -11.84
CA GLU A 82 -3.97 4.16 -12.80
C GLU A 82 -4.70 2.90 -12.31
N HIS A 83 -3.99 1.97 -11.67
CA HIS A 83 -4.52 0.65 -11.32
C HIS A 83 -4.61 0.38 -9.81
N GLY A 84 -4.05 1.25 -8.96
CA GLY A 84 -3.94 1.06 -7.51
C GLY A 84 -2.84 0.09 -7.07
N GLU A 85 -2.29 -0.70 -7.99
CA GLU A 85 -1.21 -1.67 -7.75
C GLU A 85 -0.31 -1.85 -8.99
N VAL A 86 0.89 -2.41 -8.79
CA VAL A 86 1.88 -2.63 -9.86
C VAL A 86 2.28 -4.10 -9.99
N SER A 87 2.36 -4.60 -11.22
CA SER A 87 3.00 -5.88 -11.53
C SER A 87 3.93 -5.74 -12.71
N LYS A 88 4.85 -6.70 -12.88
CA LYS A 88 5.69 -6.77 -14.08
C LYS A 88 4.84 -6.86 -15.36
N VAL A 89 3.79 -7.70 -15.33
CA VAL A 89 2.87 -7.89 -16.47
C VAL A 89 2.19 -6.59 -16.86
N LEU A 90 1.62 -5.85 -15.90
CA LEU A 90 1.02 -4.54 -16.18
C LEU A 90 2.06 -3.56 -16.72
N TYR A 91 3.23 -3.51 -16.09
CA TYR A 91 4.30 -2.60 -16.46
C TYR A 91 4.82 -2.83 -17.89
N ASP A 92 5.05 -4.10 -18.27
CA ASP A 92 5.50 -4.45 -19.61
C ASP A 92 4.40 -4.21 -20.65
N LYS A 93 3.12 -4.43 -20.29
CA LYS A 93 1.98 -4.10 -21.15
C LYS A 93 1.86 -2.59 -21.44
N SER A 94 2.28 -1.73 -20.51
CA SER A 94 2.30 -0.28 -20.70
C SER A 94 3.42 0.21 -21.64
N GLY A 95 4.37 -0.66 -22.03
CA GLY A 95 5.45 -0.29 -22.96
C GLY A 95 6.45 0.70 -22.39
N TYR A 96 6.53 0.82 -21.06
CA TYR A 96 7.44 1.76 -20.40
C TYR A 96 8.91 1.35 -20.54
N SER A 97 9.79 2.36 -20.53
CA SER A 97 11.24 2.18 -20.50
C SER A 97 11.82 2.75 -19.20
N PRO A 98 12.73 2.04 -18.49
CA PRO A 98 13.27 0.71 -18.84
C PRO A 98 12.26 -0.42 -18.63
N SER A 99 12.50 -1.60 -19.23
CA SER A 99 11.66 -2.80 -19.09
C SER A 99 11.67 -3.38 -17.67
N SER A 100 10.65 -4.18 -17.31
CA SER A 100 10.59 -4.79 -15.98
C SER A 100 11.77 -5.74 -15.70
N ASP A 101 12.28 -6.43 -16.73
CA ASP A 101 13.46 -7.28 -16.64
C ASP A 101 14.73 -6.48 -16.36
N TYR A 102 14.92 -5.35 -17.04
CA TYR A 102 16.04 -4.46 -16.77
C TYR A 102 15.99 -3.94 -15.32
N ILE A 103 14.81 -3.52 -14.87
CA ILE A 103 14.59 -3.05 -13.49
C ILE A 103 14.95 -4.16 -12.49
N SER A 104 14.46 -5.37 -12.74
CA SER A 104 14.72 -6.53 -11.88
C SER A 104 16.20 -6.85 -11.78
N LYS A 105 16.91 -6.84 -12.91
CA LYS A 105 18.33 -7.17 -12.99
C LYS A 105 19.23 -6.11 -12.32
N HIS A 106 18.94 -4.82 -12.52
CA HIS A 106 19.84 -3.74 -12.09
C HIS A 106 19.49 -3.14 -10.74
N TYR A 107 18.23 -3.17 -10.31
CA TYR A 107 17.77 -2.48 -9.12
C TYR A 107 17.00 -3.36 -8.13
N GLY A 108 16.51 -4.52 -8.58
CA GLY A 108 15.52 -5.30 -7.84
C GLY A 108 14.11 -4.72 -8.02
N TRP A 109 13.17 -5.54 -8.49
CA TRP A 109 11.78 -5.10 -8.74
C TRP A 109 11.09 -4.65 -7.45
N GLU A 110 11.23 -5.44 -6.37
CA GLU A 110 10.63 -5.15 -5.08
C GLU A 110 11.23 -3.89 -4.44
N ASP A 111 12.55 -3.72 -4.50
CA ASP A 111 13.25 -2.53 -4.00
C ASP A 111 12.82 -1.26 -4.72
N MET A 112 12.58 -1.35 -6.03
CA MET A 112 12.09 -0.22 -6.82
C MET A 112 10.64 0.12 -6.52
N CYS A 113 9.77 -0.88 -6.34
CA CYS A 113 8.40 -0.65 -5.91
C CYS A 113 8.34 -0.03 -4.50
N LYS A 114 9.21 -0.49 -3.59
CA LYS A 114 9.38 0.09 -2.25
C LYS A 114 9.89 1.53 -2.32
N THR A 115 10.90 1.80 -3.14
CA THR A 115 11.44 3.15 -3.36
C THR A 115 10.39 4.10 -3.95
N ALA A 116 9.55 3.59 -4.84
CA ALA A 116 8.43 4.33 -5.42
C ALA A 116 7.23 4.46 -4.47
N ASN A 117 7.22 3.73 -3.34
CA ASN A 117 6.12 3.61 -2.40
C ASN A 117 4.80 3.15 -3.08
N VAL A 118 4.87 2.08 -3.88
CA VAL A 118 3.72 1.56 -4.64
C VAL A 118 3.40 0.11 -4.28
N LYS A 119 2.11 -0.23 -4.16
CA LYS A 119 1.64 -1.58 -3.82
C LYS A 119 1.93 -2.56 -4.96
N ILE A 120 2.57 -3.68 -4.67
CA ILE A 120 2.86 -4.73 -5.66
C ILE A 120 1.66 -5.69 -5.74
N VAL A 121 1.25 -6.08 -6.94
CA VAL A 121 0.22 -7.12 -7.15
C VAL A 121 0.65 -8.40 -6.43
N GLY A 122 -0.16 -8.84 -5.47
CA GLY A 122 0.09 -10.07 -4.71
C GLY A 122 1.23 -10.00 -3.69
N GLY A 123 1.84 -8.83 -3.47
CA GLY A 123 2.90 -8.59 -2.51
C GLY A 123 2.57 -7.44 -1.57
N TYR A 124 2.96 -7.59 -0.30
CA TYR A 124 2.87 -6.50 0.68
C TYR A 124 4.26 -5.92 0.89
N ILE A 125 4.38 -4.59 0.92
CA ILE A 125 5.66 -3.91 1.19
C ILE A 125 5.93 -3.88 2.69
N THR A 126 4.89 -3.63 3.48
CA THR A 126 4.97 -3.51 4.93
C THR A 126 4.02 -4.50 5.60
N LEU A 127 4.38 -4.92 6.82
CA LEU A 127 3.51 -5.75 7.64
C LEU A 127 2.18 -5.04 7.92
N ASP A 128 2.20 -3.73 8.18
CA ASP A 128 0.98 -2.96 8.50
C ASP A 128 -0.03 -2.97 7.35
N ALA A 129 0.43 -2.84 6.10
CA ALA A 129 -0.43 -2.97 4.93
C ALA A 129 -1.06 -4.37 4.81
N ALA A 130 -0.30 -5.42 5.16
CA ALA A 130 -0.83 -6.78 5.20
C ALA A 130 -1.88 -6.96 6.31
N LEU A 131 -1.63 -6.38 7.49
CA LEU A 131 -2.56 -6.44 8.62
C LEU A 131 -3.85 -5.66 8.36
N ASP A 132 -3.78 -4.52 7.67
CA ASP A 132 -4.96 -3.75 7.29
C ASP A 132 -5.84 -4.50 6.29
N ASP A 133 -5.25 -5.14 5.27
CA ASP A 133 -6.00 -5.96 4.33
C ASP A 133 -6.57 -7.22 5.01
N LEU A 134 -5.82 -7.85 5.94
CA LEU A 134 -6.31 -8.95 6.78
C LEU A 134 -7.55 -8.53 7.57
N LYS A 135 -7.50 -7.34 8.17
CA LYS A 135 -8.60 -6.77 8.95
C LYS A 135 -9.84 -6.50 8.12
N LYS A 136 -9.67 -6.01 6.89
CA LYS A 136 -10.78 -5.81 5.93
C LYS A 136 -11.38 -7.15 5.48
N SER A 137 -10.56 -8.13 5.11
CA SER A 137 -11.07 -9.44 4.68
C SER A 137 -11.82 -10.19 5.80
N ILE A 138 -11.33 -10.13 7.03
CA ILE A 138 -12.06 -10.72 8.18
C ILE A 138 -13.38 -9.98 8.45
N LYS A 139 -13.39 -8.65 8.28
CA LYS A 139 -14.59 -7.83 8.40
C LYS A 139 -15.63 -8.16 7.33
N GLU A 140 -15.21 -8.36 6.08
CA GLU A 140 -16.07 -8.78 4.97
C GLU A 140 -16.63 -10.19 5.19
N LEU A 141 -15.81 -11.09 5.75
CA LEU A 141 -16.22 -12.44 6.13
C LEU A 141 -17.27 -12.43 7.25
N GLY A 142 -17.23 -11.43 8.13
CA GLY A 142 -18.18 -11.25 9.23
C GLY A 142 -17.94 -12.15 10.45
N TYR A 143 -16.89 -12.96 10.43
CA TYR A 143 -16.47 -13.81 11.55
C TYR A 143 -14.96 -14.02 11.55
N VAL A 144 -14.42 -14.50 12.68
CA VAL A 144 -12.99 -14.84 12.79
C VAL A 144 -12.76 -16.25 12.22
N PRO A 145 -11.94 -16.44 11.17
CA PRO A 145 -11.68 -17.76 10.60
C PRO A 145 -10.46 -18.44 11.22
N THR A 146 -10.36 -19.76 11.04
CA THR A 146 -9.09 -20.47 11.28
C THR A 146 -8.10 -20.23 10.13
N SER A 147 -6.80 -20.46 10.34
CA SER A 147 -5.81 -20.27 9.26
C SER A 147 -6.10 -21.13 8.02
N LYS A 148 -6.48 -22.40 8.23
CA LYS A 148 -6.81 -23.34 7.14
C LYS A 148 -8.05 -22.90 6.35
N GLU A 149 -9.08 -22.45 7.06
CA GLU A 149 -10.29 -21.92 6.44
C GLU A 149 -9.96 -20.67 5.62
N TYR A 150 -9.19 -19.74 6.18
CA TYR A 150 -8.77 -18.53 5.49
C TYR A 150 -7.99 -18.82 4.20
N GLU A 151 -7.07 -19.78 4.25
CA GLU A 151 -6.33 -20.26 3.07
C GLU A 151 -7.27 -20.90 2.03
N SER A 152 -8.24 -21.73 2.45
CA SER A 152 -9.20 -22.36 1.52
C SER A 152 -10.10 -21.35 0.81
N LEU A 153 -10.42 -20.24 1.47
CA LEU A 153 -11.19 -19.13 0.91
C LEU A 153 -10.36 -18.24 -0.03
N ARG A 154 -9.04 -18.47 -0.11
CA ARG A 154 -8.09 -17.72 -0.96
C ARG A 154 -8.15 -16.20 -0.73
N LEU A 155 -8.38 -15.80 0.52
CA LEU A 155 -8.44 -14.40 0.93
C LEU A 155 -7.04 -13.78 0.99
N LYS A 156 -6.98 -12.44 0.95
CA LYS A 156 -5.74 -11.65 1.01
C LYS A 156 -5.63 -10.92 2.35
N PRO A 157 -4.44 -10.79 2.96
CA PRO A 157 -3.16 -11.39 2.59
C PRO A 157 -3.18 -12.90 2.73
N THR A 158 -2.43 -13.62 1.90
CA THR A 158 -2.24 -15.06 2.14
C THR A 158 -1.44 -15.28 3.43
N VAL A 159 -1.61 -16.45 4.06
CA VAL A 159 -0.84 -16.81 5.25
C VAL A 159 0.66 -16.79 4.96
N ASP A 160 1.07 -17.21 3.75
CA ASP A 160 2.47 -17.15 3.34
C ASP A 160 2.98 -15.71 3.15
N ALA A 161 2.13 -14.77 2.71
CA ALA A 161 2.50 -13.36 2.66
C ALA A 161 2.78 -12.80 4.07
N LEU A 162 2.05 -13.25 5.09
CA LEU A 162 2.32 -12.88 6.49
C LEU A 162 3.62 -13.51 7.02
N LYS A 163 3.89 -14.78 6.65
CA LYS A 163 5.14 -15.47 7.03
C LYS A 163 6.39 -14.75 6.52
N LYS A 164 6.34 -14.09 5.36
CA LYS A 164 7.46 -13.28 4.82
C LYS A 164 7.91 -12.17 5.78
N PHE A 165 7.04 -11.72 6.68
CA PHE A 165 7.35 -10.75 7.73
C PHE A 165 7.75 -11.39 9.06
N ASN A 166 8.05 -12.70 9.08
CA ASN A 166 8.29 -13.49 10.28
C ASN A 166 7.13 -13.43 11.29
N VAL A 167 5.90 -13.33 10.79
CA VAL A 167 4.68 -13.29 11.62
C VAL A 167 3.86 -14.56 11.41
N THR A 168 3.58 -15.27 12.51
CA THR A 168 2.66 -16.40 12.50
C THR A 168 1.21 -15.93 12.42
N TRP A 169 0.29 -16.78 11.94
CA TRP A 169 -1.15 -16.44 11.86
C TRP A 169 -1.70 -15.91 13.19
N THR A 170 -1.39 -16.58 14.29
CA THR A 170 -1.83 -16.17 15.64
C THR A 170 -1.34 -14.78 16.00
N VAL A 171 -0.09 -14.45 15.69
CA VAL A 171 0.47 -13.13 15.96
C VAL A 171 -0.13 -12.08 15.02
N ALA A 172 -0.35 -12.39 13.74
CA ALA A 172 -0.98 -11.49 12.78
C ALA A 172 -2.41 -11.13 13.21
N MET A 173 -3.22 -12.12 13.60
CA MET A 173 -4.59 -11.92 14.08
C MET A 173 -4.62 -10.99 15.30
N ARG A 174 -3.74 -11.23 16.29
CA ARG A 174 -3.63 -10.37 17.47
C ARG A 174 -3.21 -8.94 17.11
N LYS A 175 -2.25 -8.77 16.19
CA LYS A 175 -1.83 -7.46 15.69
C LYS A 175 -2.94 -6.74 14.92
N ALA A 176 -3.79 -7.48 14.21
CA ALA A 176 -4.97 -6.93 13.53
C ALA A 176 -6.14 -6.60 14.48
N GLY A 177 -6.02 -6.94 15.77
CA GLY A 177 -7.01 -6.67 16.81
C GLY A 177 -8.02 -7.80 17.04
N PHE A 178 -7.70 -9.02 16.60
CA PHE A 178 -8.56 -10.20 16.76
C PHE A 178 -7.91 -11.27 17.64
N SER A 179 -8.76 -11.98 18.37
CA SER A 179 -8.40 -13.17 19.15
C SER A 179 -8.61 -14.42 18.31
N PRO A 180 -7.54 -15.08 17.81
CA PRO A 180 -7.66 -16.30 17.01
C PRO A 180 -8.05 -17.49 17.89
N TYR A 181 -8.71 -18.48 17.29
CA TYR A 181 -8.96 -19.76 17.98
C TYR A 181 -7.71 -20.63 17.99
N GLY A 182 -7.44 -21.25 19.13
CA GLY A 182 -6.46 -22.34 19.22
C GLY A 182 -7.00 -23.69 18.76
N GLN A 183 -8.33 -23.86 18.77
CA GLN A 183 -9.04 -25.11 18.46
C GLN A 183 -10.35 -24.82 17.71
N SER A 184 -10.97 -25.86 17.13
CA SER A 184 -12.28 -25.72 16.51
C SER A 184 -13.34 -25.37 17.56
N VAL A 185 -14.19 -24.38 17.29
CA VAL A 185 -15.29 -23.96 18.17
C VAL A 185 -16.62 -24.20 17.47
N SER A 186 -17.66 -24.56 18.26
CA SER A 186 -19.01 -24.77 17.74
C SER A 186 -19.69 -23.44 17.37
N VAL A 187 -19.39 -22.38 18.11
CA VAL A 187 -19.88 -21.02 17.85
C VAL A 187 -18.68 -20.15 17.51
N LYS A 188 -18.67 -19.58 16.29
CA LYS A 188 -17.65 -18.62 15.88
C LYS A 188 -18.04 -17.24 16.39
N ASP A 189 -17.10 -16.56 17.05
CA ASP A 189 -17.12 -15.13 17.24
C ASP A 189 -17.27 -14.41 15.89
N LYS A 190 -18.10 -13.38 15.93
CA LYS A 190 -18.44 -12.54 14.79
C LYS A 190 -17.70 -11.22 14.85
N ILE A 191 -17.61 -10.57 13.71
CA ILE A 191 -17.15 -9.20 13.60
C ILE A 191 -18.37 -8.29 13.50
N CYS A 192 -18.43 -7.27 14.35
CA CYS A 192 -19.50 -6.27 14.32
C CYS A 192 -19.66 -5.74 12.89
N ILE A 193 -20.87 -5.66 12.34
CA ILE A 193 -21.11 -5.22 10.95
C ILE A 193 -20.95 -3.71 10.75
N GLU A 194 -21.05 -2.92 11.81
CA GLU A 194 -20.97 -1.46 11.77
C GLU A 194 -19.71 -0.95 11.03
N HIS A 195 -19.85 -0.03 10.07
CA HIS A 195 -18.81 0.30 9.08
C HIS A 195 -17.43 0.56 9.70
N ASN A 196 -17.38 1.34 10.77
CA ASN A 196 -16.15 1.72 11.47
C ASN A 196 -15.87 0.89 12.73
N CYS A 197 -16.57 -0.23 12.93
CA CYS A 197 -16.37 -1.12 14.06
C CYS A 197 -15.72 -2.43 13.60
N TYR A 198 -14.61 -2.80 14.22
CA TYR A 198 -13.90 -4.07 13.96
C TYR A 198 -13.90 -4.97 15.18
N ARG A 199 -14.84 -4.76 16.11
CA ARG A 199 -14.87 -5.55 17.34
C ARG A 199 -15.33 -6.96 17.06
N GLN A 200 -14.50 -7.90 17.49
CA GLN A 200 -14.88 -9.29 17.67
C GLN A 200 -15.82 -9.40 18.87
N PHE A 201 -16.88 -10.20 18.74
CA PHE A 201 -17.80 -10.50 19.83
C PHE A 201 -18.35 -11.92 19.69
N THR A 202 -18.63 -12.55 20.82
CA THR A 202 -19.32 -13.84 20.86
C THR A 202 -20.83 -13.58 20.74
N PRO A 203 -21.50 -14.08 19.69
CA PRO A 203 -22.94 -13.86 19.53
C PRO A 203 -23.72 -14.61 20.62
N SER A 204 -24.74 -13.97 21.18
CA SER A 204 -25.70 -14.63 22.09
C SER A 204 -26.71 -15.46 21.29
N PHE A 205 -27.00 -15.02 20.06
CA PHE A 205 -27.88 -15.70 19.11
C PHE A 205 -27.26 -15.74 17.72
N GLU A 206 -27.58 -16.75 16.92
CA GLU A 206 -27.07 -16.89 15.55
C GLU A 206 -27.36 -15.66 14.67
N GLY A 207 -28.40 -14.88 14.98
CA GLY A 207 -28.75 -13.65 14.26
C GLY A 207 -27.93 -12.41 14.60
N ASP A 208 -27.12 -12.42 15.67
CA ASP A 208 -26.45 -11.21 16.13
C ASP A 208 -25.42 -10.72 15.10
N LYS A 209 -25.49 -9.43 14.75
CA LYS A 209 -24.56 -8.77 13.81
C LYS A 209 -23.80 -7.59 14.40
N PHE A 210 -24.22 -7.08 15.55
CA PHE A 210 -23.60 -5.93 16.21
C PHE A 210 -22.97 -6.36 17.53
N CYS A 211 -21.80 -5.78 17.83
CA CYS A 211 -21.28 -5.87 19.19
C CYS A 211 -22.18 -5.06 20.14
N GLU A 212 -22.05 -5.34 21.45
CA GLU A 212 -22.91 -4.76 22.47
C GLU A 212 -22.90 -3.21 22.46
N GLU A 213 -21.75 -2.59 22.26
CA GLU A 213 -21.65 -1.12 22.23
C GLU A 213 -22.35 -0.50 21.01
N CYS A 214 -22.13 -1.06 19.82
CA CYS A 214 -22.82 -0.60 18.61
C CYS A 214 -24.33 -0.82 18.72
N PHE A 215 -24.75 -1.96 19.27
CA PHE A 215 -26.16 -2.23 19.52
C PHE A 215 -26.78 -1.22 20.51
N LYS A 216 -26.11 -0.92 21.64
CA LYS A 216 -26.55 0.10 22.60
C LYS A 216 -26.68 1.48 21.96
N LYS A 217 -25.70 1.87 21.13
CA LYS A 217 -25.73 3.14 20.39
C LYS A 217 -26.96 3.21 19.48
N TYR A 218 -27.17 2.19 18.65
CA TYR A 218 -28.31 2.13 17.74
C TYR A 218 -29.65 2.13 18.47
N ARG A 219 -29.77 1.36 19.56
CA ARG A 219 -30.96 1.37 20.41
C ARG A 219 -31.26 2.77 20.96
N ALA A 220 -30.24 3.50 21.43
CA ALA A 220 -30.42 4.86 21.93
C ALA A 220 -30.89 5.84 20.84
N GLU A 221 -30.38 5.70 19.60
CA GLU A 221 -30.83 6.48 18.46
C GLU A 221 -32.30 6.20 18.11
N VAL A 222 -32.73 4.93 18.13
CA VAL A 222 -34.13 4.53 17.95
C VAL A 222 -35.03 5.17 19.00
N VAL A 223 -34.67 5.05 20.28
CA VAL A 223 -35.45 5.61 21.40
C VAL A 223 -35.55 7.13 21.30
N ARG A 224 -34.49 7.81 20.84
CA ARG A 224 -34.51 9.26 20.62
C ARG A 224 -35.47 9.64 19.50
N ALA A 225 -35.42 8.94 18.36
CA ALA A 225 -36.30 9.19 17.23
C ALA A 225 -37.78 8.90 17.55
N LEU A 226 -38.06 7.87 18.35
CA LEU A 226 -39.39 7.58 18.89
C LEU A 226 -39.92 8.74 19.74
N LYS A 227 -39.10 9.26 20.66
CA LYS A 227 -39.49 10.37 21.55
C LYS A 227 -39.75 11.67 20.79
N SER A 228 -39.06 11.91 19.67
CA SER A 228 -39.25 13.13 18.87
C SER A 228 -40.37 13.03 17.83
N PHE A 229 -41.06 11.89 17.72
CA PHE A 229 -42.05 11.61 16.66
C PHE A 229 -41.55 11.92 15.24
N ASP A 230 -40.24 11.82 15.01
CA ASP A 230 -39.68 12.01 13.67
C ASP A 230 -39.87 10.72 12.88
N TYR A 231 -41.03 10.62 12.23
CA TYR A 231 -41.42 9.47 11.41
C TYR A 231 -40.36 9.13 10.35
N SER A 232 -39.72 10.15 9.76
CA SER A 232 -38.69 9.94 8.72
C SER A 232 -37.42 9.31 9.27
N ALA A 233 -36.96 9.77 10.45
CA ALA A 233 -35.83 9.17 11.16
C ALA A 233 -36.14 7.75 11.62
N LEU A 234 -37.38 7.51 12.10
CA LEU A 234 -37.87 6.20 12.48
C LEU A 234 -37.84 5.20 11.32
N VAL A 235 -38.33 5.60 10.15
CA VAL A 235 -38.32 4.75 8.96
C VAL A 235 -36.90 4.40 8.54
N GLU A 236 -35.96 5.35 8.52
CA GLU A 236 -34.56 5.08 8.16
C GLU A 236 -33.84 4.18 9.18
N ILE A 237 -34.12 4.36 10.48
CA ILE A 237 -33.59 3.51 11.55
C ILE A 237 -34.18 2.09 11.46
N CYS A 238 -35.49 1.96 11.25
CA CYS A 238 -36.16 0.67 11.08
C CYS A 238 -35.67 -0.06 9.83
N LYS A 239 -35.47 0.63 8.70
CA LYS A 239 -34.84 0.04 7.50
C LYS A 239 -33.46 -0.52 7.84
N LYS A 240 -32.60 0.27 8.50
CA LYS A 240 -31.27 -0.21 8.93
C LYS A 240 -31.40 -1.46 9.80
N PHE A 241 -32.36 -1.55 10.72
CA PHE A 241 -32.59 -2.73 11.56
C PHE A 241 -33.14 -3.95 10.80
N ILE A 242 -34.15 -3.77 9.94
CA ILE A 242 -34.79 -4.85 9.17
C ILE A 242 -33.78 -5.52 8.23
N TYR A 243 -32.89 -4.74 7.60
CA TYR A 243 -31.86 -5.29 6.73
C TYR A 243 -30.63 -5.84 7.50
N THR A 244 -30.53 -5.60 8.81
CA THR A 244 -29.38 -6.03 9.62
C THR A 244 -29.66 -7.08 10.69
N ASN A 245 -30.90 -7.44 11.01
CA ASN A 245 -31.15 -8.42 12.09
C ASN A 245 -32.26 -9.44 11.77
N PRO A 246 -32.01 -10.77 11.81
CA PRO A 246 -33.06 -11.78 11.71
C PRO A 246 -33.88 -11.95 13.01
N SER A 247 -33.38 -11.52 14.18
CA SER A 247 -34.14 -11.62 15.44
C SER A 247 -35.06 -10.41 15.64
N GLN A 248 -36.00 -10.26 14.70
CA GLN A 248 -37.02 -9.21 14.71
C GLN A 248 -37.77 -9.13 16.06
N SER A 249 -37.94 -10.25 16.76
CA SER A 249 -38.68 -10.35 18.02
C SER A 249 -38.09 -9.53 19.18
N VAL A 250 -36.77 -9.50 19.37
CA VAL A 250 -36.15 -8.74 20.47
C VAL A 250 -36.29 -7.24 20.26
N PHE A 251 -36.15 -6.80 19.01
CA PHE A 251 -36.34 -5.40 18.63
C PHE A 251 -37.81 -4.97 18.76
N PHE A 252 -38.75 -5.76 18.23
CA PHE A 252 -40.18 -5.48 18.36
C PHE A 252 -40.67 -5.51 19.80
N ASN A 253 -40.13 -6.40 20.65
CA ASN A 253 -40.44 -6.40 22.08
C ASN A 253 -39.92 -5.14 22.78
N ALA A 254 -38.72 -4.66 22.41
CA ALA A 254 -38.17 -3.42 22.96
C ALA A 254 -38.98 -2.19 22.51
N ILE A 255 -39.35 -2.10 21.23
CA ILE A 255 -40.23 -1.05 20.72
C ILE A 255 -41.60 -1.13 21.36
N GLY A 256 -42.23 -2.30 21.41
CA GLY A 256 -43.53 -2.51 22.03
C GLY A 256 -43.54 -2.09 23.51
N SER A 257 -42.46 -2.36 24.25
CA SER A 257 -42.32 -1.92 25.63
C SER A 257 -42.24 -0.40 25.80
N GLU A 258 -41.65 0.31 24.84
CA GLU A 258 -41.54 1.77 24.87
C GLU A 258 -42.80 2.46 24.32
N LEU A 259 -43.44 1.90 23.30
CA LEU A 259 -44.76 2.36 22.82
C LEU A 259 -45.81 2.24 23.93
N ASN A 260 -45.82 1.13 24.67
CA ASN A 260 -46.71 0.94 25.83
C ASN A 260 -46.49 1.98 26.94
N LYS A 261 -45.26 2.47 27.12
CA LYS A 261 -44.96 3.56 28.07
C LYS A 261 -45.45 4.93 27.59
N LEU A 262 -45.54 5.12 26.28
CA LEU A 262 -46.02 6.37 25.66
C LEU A 262 -47.55 6.48 25.62
N LYS A 263 -48.30 5.44 26.03
CA LYS A 263 -49.78 5.39 26.01
C LYS A 263 -50.38 5.74 24.64
N ILE A 264 -49.76 5.22 23.57
CA ILE A 264 -50.31 5.24 22.20
C ILE A 264 -50.99 3.89 21.94
#